data_AF-A0A7S0SUD1-F1
#
_entry.id   AF-A0A7S0SUD1-F1
#
_cell.length_a   1.000
_cell.length_b   1.000
_cell.length_c   1.000
_cell.angle_alpha   90.00
_cell.angle_beta   90.00
_cell.angle_gamma   90.00
#
_symmetry.space_group_name_H-M   'P 1'
#
loop_
_entity.id
_entity.type
_entity.pdbx_description
1 polymer ?
#
loop_
_entity_poly.entity_id
_entity_poly.type
_entity_poly.pdbx_seq_one_letter_code
_entity_poly.pdbx_strand_id
1 'polypeptide(L)'
;ASGHSGPCKSNSGRRGRGGGGPPPFHVVVNQEIKAAQTVEVLLGLVVEHGERFNFINVSTAVNTVNKLASRHAKRVGRTPVGKMLREDAGFAKLIDLVRLHCGAFDAQAIGNVLNGLAALHADLGVTSVDVRLAKQLVEVVERVAHKINAQDVANTLNALGKVDAAAGAMSP
;
A
#
# COMPACT_ATOMS: atom_id res chain seq x y z
N ALA A 1 57.94 -14.35 32.90
CA ALA A 1 57.16 -13.88 31.74
C ALA A 1 56.10 -12.92 32.25
N SER A 2 56.18 -11.67 31.82
CA SER A 2 55.59 -10.50 32.45
C SER A 2 54.07 -10.38 32.21
N GLY A 3 53.31 -10.28 33.31
CA GLY A 3 51.91 -9.86 33.28
C GLY A 3 51.80 -8.37 32.98
N HIS A 4 51.06 -8.01 31.93
CA HIS A 4 50.74 -6.63 31.59
C HIS A 4 49.29 -6.33 31.98
N SER A 5 49.12 -5.56 33.05
CA SER A 5 47.90 -4.83 33.35
C SER A 5 47.94 -3.47 32.63
N GLY A 6 46.88 -3.15 31.88
CA GLY A 6 46.68 -1.85 31.22
C GLY A 6 45.18 -1.52 31.17
N PRO A 7 44.79 -0.23 31.24
CA PRO A 7 43.56 0.17 31.94
C PRO A 7 42.29 0.13 31.08
N CYS A 8 41.18 -0.18 31.74
CA CYS A 8 39.81 0.00 31.25
C CYS A 8 39.54 1.47 30.90
N LYS A 9 39.40 1.78 29.60
CA LYS A 9 38.82 3.05 29.15
C LYS A 9 37.31 2.87 29.03
N SER A 10 36.61 3.32 30.05
CA SER A 10 35.17 3.58 30.01
C SER A 10 34.90 4.72 29.02
N ASN A 11 34.43 4.40 27.82
CA ASN A 11 33.86 5.43 26.94
C ASN A 11 32.36 5.57 27.25
N SER A 12 32.10 6.30 28.33
CA SER A 12 30.81 6.93 28.58
C SER A 12 30.51 7.94 27.48
N GLY A 13 29.31 7.85 26.90
CA GLY A 13 28.69 9.02 26.27
C GLY A 13 28.66 8.99 24.75
N ARG A 14 27.53 8.49 24.22
CA ARG A 14 26.71 9.24 23.27
C ARG A 14 25.30 8.67 23.29
N ARG A 15 24.59 8.89 24.41
CA ARG A 15 23.14 8.99 24.37
C ARG A 15 22.82 10.25 23.56
N GLY A 16 22.66 10.07 22.25
CA GLY A 16 22.06 11.08 21.39
C GLY A 16 20.62 11.26 21.81
N ARG A 17 20.40 12.19 22.73
CA ARG A 17 19.10 12.75 23.09
C ARG A 17 18.69 13.63 21.90
N GLY A 18 17.98 13.05 20.94
CA GLY A 18 17.53 13.74 19.72
C GLY A 18 16.02 13.93 19.71
N GLY A 19 15.57 15.15 20.05
CA GLY A 19 14.33 15.78 19.57
C GLY A 19 13.03 14.98 19.62
N GLY A 20 12.43 14.82 20.81
CA GLY A 20 11.09 14.25 20.98
C GLY A 20 9.98 15.25 20.66
N GLY A 21 9.84 15.64 19.40
CA GLY A 21 8.58 16.20 18.91
C GLY A 21 7.58 15.06 18.63
N PRO A 22 6.26 15.31 18.68
CA PRO A 22 5.29 14.31 18.25
C PRO A 22 5.59 13.90 16.79
N PRO A 23 5.43 12.61 16.44
CA PRO A 23 5.68 12.14 15.09
C PRO A 23 4.85 12.93 14.07
N PRO A 24 5.35 13.15 12.84
CA PRO A 24 4.59 13.81 11.79
C PRO A 24 3.26 13.09 11.54
N PHE A 25 2.21 13.83 11.22
CA PHE A 25 0.86 13.28 11.03
C PHE A 25 0.82 12.06 10.10
N HIS A 26 1.47 12.13 8.94
CA HIS A 26 1.49 11.03 7.98
C HIS A 26 2.11 9.75 8.57
N VAL A 27 3.03 9.86 9.53
CA VAL A 27 3.64 8.70 10.22
C VAL A 27 2.64 8.06 11.16
N VAL A 28 1.92 8.86 11.95
CA VAL A 28 0.87 8.39 12.87
C VAL A 28 -0.22 7.65 12.11
N VAL A 29 -0.78 8.30 11.09
CA VAL A 29 -1.84 7.70 10.26
C VAL A 29 -1.34 6.45 9.53
N ASN A 30 -0.08 6.40 9.09
CA ASN A 30 0.47 5.19 8.48
C ASN A 30 0.57 4.02 9.47
N GLN A 31 0.79 4.28 10.75
CA GLN A 31 0.76 3.26 11.79
C GLN A 31 -0.66 2.77 12.04
N GLU A 32 -1.64 3.67 12.07
CA GLU A 32 -3.07 3.33 12.21
C GLU A 32 -3.57 2.49 11.04
N ILE A 33 -3.24 2.86 9.80
CA ILE A 33 -3.56 2.08 8.60
C ILE A 33 -3.01 0.65 8.72
N LYS A 34 -1.77 0.49 9.19
CA LYS A 34 -1.13 -0.83 9.37
C LYS A 34 -1.74 -1.63 10.53
N ALA A 35 -2.25 -0.95 11.55
CA ALA A 35 -2.87 -1.57 12.72
C ALA A 35 -4.36 -1.91 12.49
N ALA A 36 -4.99 -1.38 11.44
CA ALA A 36 -6.38 -1.64 11.12
C ALA A 36 -6.66 -3.15 10.98
N GLN A 37 -7.67 -3.63 11.70
CA GLN A 37 -8.02 -5.05 11.76
C GLN A 37 -9.10 -5.46 10.77
N THR A 38 -9.88 -4.50 10.26
CA THR A 38 -10.96 -4.73 9.30
C THR A 38 -10.91 -3.70 8.17
N VAL A 39 -11.57 -4.03 7.06
CA VAL A 39 -11.64 -3.14 5.89
C VAL A 39 -12.37 -1.84 6.28
N GLU A 40 -13.46 -1.95 7.03
CA GLU A 40 -14.31 -0.84 7.47
C GLU A 40 -13.53 0.15 8.34
N VAL A 41 -12.72 -0.34 9.29
CA VAL A 41 -11.87 0.53 10.12
C VAL A 41 -10.87 1.29 9.27
N LEU A 42 -10.20 0.61 8.34
CA LEU A 42 -9.23 1.25 7.46
C LEU A 42 -9.90 2.30 6.56
N LEU A 43 -11.03 1.97 5.94
CA LEU A 43 -11.75 2.89 5.07
C LEU A 43 -12.36 4.07 5.85
N GLY A 44 -12.71 3.88 7.12
CA GLY A 44 -13.03 4.96 8.06
C GLY A 44 -11.90 5.99 8.17
N LEU A 45 -10.65 5.54 8.34
CA LEU A 45 -9.48 6.44 8.35
C LEU A 45 -9.31 7.19 7.02
N VAL A 46 -9.59 6.55 5.88
CA VAL A 46 -9.55 7.20 4.56
C VAL A 46 -10.62 8.30 4.47
N VAL A 47 -11.82 8.05 4.97
CA VAL A 47 -12.89 9.05 5.01
C VAL A 47 -12.49 10.21 5.91
N GLU A 48 -12.02 9.92 7.12
CA GLU A 48 -11.69 10.92 8.15
C GLU A 48 -10.51 11.81 7.78
N HIS A 49 -9.47 11.23 7.17
CA HIS A 49 -8.17 11.90 7.02
C HIS A 49 -7.71 12.09 5.57
N GLY A 50 -8.44 11.56 4.58
CA GLY A 50 -7.95 11.39 3.21
C GLY A 50 -7.31 12.61 2.54
N GLU A 51 -7.81 13.83 2.76
CA GLU A 51 -7.21 15.06 2.19
C GLU A 51 -5.81 15.35 2.73
N ARG A 52 -5.49 14.80 3.91
CA ARG A 52 -4.19 14.93 4.58
C ARG A 52 -3.28 13.73 4.30
N PHE A 53 -3.76 12.72 3.56
CA PHE A 53 -2.92 11.61 3.14
C PHE A 53 -1.86 12.10 2.17
N ASN A 54 -0.66 11.55 2.29
CA ASN A 54 0.33 11.61 1.23
C ASN A 54 0.38 10.28 0.46
N PHE A 55 1.23 10.21 -0.55
CA PHE A 55 1.39 9.03 -1.39
C PHE A 55 1.80 7.76 -0.61
N ILE A 56 2.50 7.91 0.52
CA ILE A 56 2.88 6.78 1.39
C ILE A 56 1.64 6.22 2.09
N ASN A 57 0.79 7.08 2.64
CA ASN A 57 -0.47 6.65 3.26
C ASN A 57 -1.38 5.98 2.23
N VAL A 58 -1.55 6.58 1.06
CA VAL A 58 -2.40 6.04 -0.02
C VAL A 58 -1.94 4.66 -0.46
N SER A 59 -0.66 4.49 -0.79
CA SER A 59 -0.14 3.19 -1.23
C SER A 59 -0.20 2.12 -0.13
N THR A 60 0.04 2.50 1.13
CA THR A 60 -0.09 1.59 2.27
C THR A 60 -1.55 1.18 2.50
N ALA A 61 -2.49 2.13 2.38
CA ALA A 61 -3.92 1.86 2.51
C ALA A 61 -4.40 0.87 1.45
N VAL A 62 -4.09 1.08 0.17
CA VAL A 62 -4.47 0.17 -0.94
C VAL A 62 -3.97 -1.25 -0.69
N ASN A 63 -2.68 -1.41 -0.37
CA ASN A 63 -2.10 -2.73 -0.10
C ASN A 63 -2.72 -3.40 1.14
N THR A 64 -3.07 -2.61 2.15
CA THR A 64 -3.63 -3.12 3.40
C THR A 64 -5.11 -3.49 3.26
N VAL A 65 -5.90 -2.71 2.50
CA VAL A 65 -7.27 -3.07 2.09
C VAL A 65 -7.26 -4.41 1.37
N ASN A 66 -6.37 -4.62 0.39
CA ASN A 66 -6.24 -5.92 -0.26
C ASN A 66 -6.02 -7.05 0.74
N LYS A 67 -5.02 -6.94 1.62
CA LYS A 67 -4.73 -7.97 2.63
C LYS A 67 -5.92 -8.26 3.55
N LEU A 68 -6.63 -7.22 3.99
CA LEU A 68 -7.80 -7.35 4.86
C LEU A 68 -8.98 -7.97 4.11
N ALA A 69 -9.26 -7.51 2.90
CA ALA A 69 -10.33 -8.01 2.05
C ALA A 69 -10.10 -9.48 1.66
N SER A 70 -8.88 -9.88 1.29
CA SER A 70 -8.57 -11.29 1.02
C SER A 70 -8.78 -12.17 2.25
N ARG A 71 -8.42 -11.69 3.46
CA ARG A 71 -8.67 -12.42 4.70
C ARG A 71 -10.16 -12.52 5.01
N HIS A 72 -10.92 -11.46 4.76
CA HIS A 72 -12.36 -11.44 4.96
C HIS A 72 -13.07 -12.40 3.98
N ALA A 73 -12.67 -12.37 2.71
CA ALA A 73 -13.20 -13.23 1.66
C ALA A 73 -12.99 -14.73 1.92
N LYS A 74 -11.93 -15.11 2.64
CA LYS A 74 -11.72 -16.51 3.08
C LYS A 74 -12.79 -16.98 4.09
N ARG A 75 -13.43 -16.05 4.81
CA ARG A 75 -14.44 -16.37 5.83
C ARG A 75 -15.87 -16.27 5.29
N VAL A 76 -16.13 -15.27 4.44
CA VAL A 76 -17.51 -14.94 4.01
C VAL A 76 -17.74 -15.09 2.50
N GLY A 77 -16.71 -15.47 1.73
CA GLY A 77 -16.77 -15.59 0.27
C GLY A 77 -16.28 -14.33 -0.46
N ARG A 78 -15.83 -14.51 -1.71
CA ARG A 78 -15.27 -13.43 -2.54
C ARG A 78 -16.32 -12.43 -3.03
N THR A 79 -17.46 -12.93 -3.49
CA THR A 79 -18.53 -12.11 -4.08
C THR A 79 -19.10 -11.08 -3.11
N PRO A 80 -19.44 -11.42 -1.85
CA PRO A 80 -19.94 -10.43 -0.89
C PRO A 80 -18.92 -9.33 -0.58
N VAL A 81 -17.64 -9.69 -0.41
CA VAL A 81 -16.57 -8.71 -0.12
C VAL A 81 -16.30 -7.81 -1.31
N GLY A 82 -16.31 -8.35 -2.53
CA GLY A 82 -16.21 -7.56 -3.75
C GLY A 82 -17.35 -6.56 -3.90
N LYS A 83 -18.59 -6.99 -3.61
CA LYS A 83 -19.77 -6.10 -3.62
C LYS A 83 -19.62 -4.99 -2.57
N MET A 84 -19.29 -5.35 -1.34
CA MET A 84 -19.05 -4.41 -0.24
C MET A 84 -18.06 -3.32 -0.63
N LEU A 85 -16.89 -3.69 -1.20
CA LEU A 85 -15.89 -2.72 -1.62
C LEU A 85 -16.38 -1.80 -2.76
N ARG A 86 -17.15 -2.32 -3.72
CA ARG A 86 -17.67 -1.53 -4.84
C ARG A 86 -18.71 -0.48 -4.38
N GLU A 87 -19.42 -0.76 -3.29
CA GLU A 87 -20.46 0.10 -2.73
C GLU A 87 -19.93 1.02 -1.61
N ASP A 88 -18.69 0.83 -1.15
CA ASP A 88 -18.10 1.58 -0.05
C ASP A 88 -17.53 2.93 -0.51
N ALA A 89 -18.04 4.02 0.08
CA ALA A 89 -17.62 5.38 -0.24
C ALA A 89 -16.16 5.68 0.17
N GLY A 90 -15.66 5.05 1.24
CA GLY A 90 -14.27 5.15 1.64
C GLY A 90 -13.33 4.46 0.67
N PHE A 91 -13.74 3.33 0.08
CA PHE A 91 -12.99 2.70 -1.00
C PHE A 91 -12.98 3.57 -2.26
N ALA A 92 -14.13 4.13 -2.66
CA ALA A 92 -14.18 5.07 -3.77
C ALA A 92 -13.25 6.28 -3.56
N LYS A 93 -13.29 6.88 -2.36
CA LYS A 93 -12.37 7.97 -1.97
C LYS A 93 -10.90 7.53 -2.02
N LEU A 94 -10.58 6.29 -1.62
CA LEU A 94 -9.21 5.78 -1.72
C LEU A 94 -8.72 5.74 -3.17
N ILE A 95 -9.57 5.34 -4.12
CA ILE A 95 -9.23 5.35 -5.54
C ILE A 95 -9.02 6.78 -6.06
N ASP A 96 -9.81 7.74 -5.61
CA ASP A 96 -9.60 9.16 -5.94
C ASP A 96 -8.27 9.70 -5.39
N LEU A 97 -7.88 9.29 -4.19
CA LEU A 97 -6.57 9.62 -3.64
C LEU A 97 -5.43 8.96 -4.43
N VAL A 98 -5.62 7.75 -4.96
CA VAL A 98 -4.65 7.14 -5.89
C VAL A 98 -4.50 8.00 -7.14
N ARG A 99 -5.61 8.45 -7.75
CA ARG A 99 -5.57 9.37 -8.90
C ARG A 99 -4.82 10.66 -8.56
N LEU A 100 -5.11 11.26 -7.41
CA LEU A 100 -4.51 12.51 -6.96
C LEU A 100 -2.99 12.39 -6.74
N HIS A 101 -2.53 11.30 -6.13
CA HIS A 101 -1.14 11.16 -5.69
C HIS A 101 -0.26 10.33 -6.63
N CYS A 102 -0.80 9.71 -7.70
CA CYS A 102 -0.04 8.77 -8.53
C CYS A 102 1.26 9.36 -9.11
N GLY A 103 1.26 10.64 -9.48
CA GLY A 103 2.46 11.33 -9.96
C GLY A 103 3.62 11.39 -8.95
N ALA A 104 3.34 11.26 -7.66
CA ALA A 104 4.34 11.30 -6.58
C ALA A 104 4.80 9.91 -6.11
N PHE A 105 4.24 8.80 -6.64
CA PHE A 105 4.66 7.47 -6.22
C PHE A 105 6.12 7.19 -6.61
N ASP A 106 6.86 6.68 -5.64
CA ASP A 106 8.13 6.00 -5.85
C ASP A 106 7.92 4.51 -6.21
N ALA A 107 9.01 3.78 -6.44
CA ALA A 107 8.98 2.36 -6.81
C ALA A 107 8.22 1.47 -5.82
N GLN A 108 8.40 1.69 -4.52
CA GLN A 108 7.72 0.90 -3.51
C GLN A 108 6.23 1.24 -3.44
N ALA A 109 5.89 2.52 -3.52
CA ALA A 109 4.51 3.00 -3.48
C ALA A 109 3.71 2.50 -4.69
N ILE A 110 4.27 2.58 -5.91
CA ILE A 110 3.58 2.07 -7.10
C ILE A 110 3.44 0.54 -7.05
N GLY A 111 4.46 -0.18 -6.58
CA GLY A 111 4.38 -1.64 -6.40
C GLY A 111 3.27 -2.05 -5.44
N ASN A 112 3.13 -1.34 -4.31
CA ASN A 112 2.05 -1.57 -3.35
C ASN A 112 0.65 -1.31 -3.95
N VAL A 113 0.50 -0.22 -4.71
CA VAL A 113 -0.76 0.14 -5.36
C VAL A 113 -1.16 -0.90 -6.41
N LEU A 114 -0.25 -1.27 -7.30
CA LEU A 114 -0.52 -2.23 -8.37
C LEU A 114 -0.84 -3.62 -7.81
N ASN A 115 -0.08 -4.09 -6.83
CA ASN A 115 -0.35 -5.36 -6.16
C ASN A 115 -1.74 -5.38 -5.52
N GLY A 116 -2.09 -4.30 -4.82
CA GLY A 116 -3.40 -4.19 -4.17
C GLY A 116 -4.54 -4.16 -5.18
N LEU A 117 -4.49 -3.27 -6.16
CA LEU A 117 -5.58 -3.09 -7.14
C LEU A 117 -5.80 -4.32 -8.01
N ALA A 118 -4.73 -4.96 -8.50
CA ALA A 118 -4.89 -6.13 -9.35
C ALA A 118 -5.36 -7.37 -8.58
N ALA A 119 -4.94 -7.55 -7.33
CA ALA A 119 -5.48 -8.61 -6.48
C ALA A 119 -6.97 -8.38 -6.17
N LEU A 120 -7.37 -7.15 -5.86
CA LEU A 120 -8.78 -6.81 -5.66
C LEU A 120 -9.60 -7.03 -6.94
N HIS A 121 -9.04 -6.71 -8.12
CA HIS A 121 -9.69 -6.97 -9.40
C HIS A 121 -9.88 -8.47 -9.66
N ALA A 122 -8.80 -9.25 -9.66
CA ALA A 122 -8.87 -10.64 -10.07
C ALA A 122 -9.46 -11.57 -9.01
N ASP A 123 -9.21 -11.30 -7.72
CA ASP A 123 -9.67 -12.20 -6.66
C ASP A 123 -11.09 -11.82 -6.19
N LEU A 124 -11.50 -10.55 -6.31
CA LEU A 124 -12.78 -10.04 -5.78
C LEU A 124 -13.68 -9.35 -6.82
N GLY A 125 -13.26 -9.26 -8.09
CA GLY A 125 -14.06 -8.64 -9.15
C GLY A 125 -14.28 -7.14 -8.95
N VAL A 126 -13.33 -6.44 -8.31
CA VAL A 126 -13.44 -4.99 -8.09
C VAL A 126 -12.93 -4.24 -9.33
N THR A 127 -13.82 -3.52 -10.00
CA THR A 127 -13.56 -2.81 -11.27
C THR A 127 -13.56 -1.29 -11.07
N SER A 128 -12.72 -0.79 -10.16
CA SER A 128 -12.69 0.64 -9.79
C SER A 128 -11.63 1.46 -10.52
N VAL A 129 -10.73 0.81 -11.26
CA VAL A 129 -9.68 1.46 -12.05
C VAL A 129 -10.20 1.66 -13.48
N ASP A 130 -10.37 2.91 -13.89
CA ASP A 130 -10.68 3.25 -15.28
C ASP A 130 -9.41 3.30 -16.16
N VAL A 131 -9.62 3.39 -17.47
CA VAL A 131 -8.53 3.43 -18.47
C VAL A 131 -7.59 4.61 -18.27
N ARG A 132 -8.09 5.75 -17.78
CA ARG A 132 -7.26 6.95 -17.57
C ARG A 132 -6.32 6.73 -16.39
N LEU A 133 -6.83 6.26 -15.26
CA LEU A 133 -6.00 5.93 -14.11
C LEU A 133 -5.00 4.82 -14.44
N ALA A 134 -5.41 3.80 -15.20
CA ALA A 134 -4.50 2.75 -15.65
C ALA A 134 -3.31 3.31 -16.44
N LYS A 135 -3.56 4.21 -17.41
CA LYS A 135 -2.49 4.88 -18.18
C LYS A 135 -1.55 5.70 -17.28
N GLN A 136 -2.10 6.48 -16.35
CA GLN A 136 -1.29 7.25 -15.41
C GLN A 136 -0.39 6.36 -14.55
N LEU A 137 -0.89 5.21 -14.09
CA LEU A 137 -0.08 4.26 -13.32
C LEU A 137 1.02 3.61 -14.16
N VAL A 138 0.77 3.33 -15.45
CA VAL A 138 1.80 2.83 -16.38
C VAL A 138 2.92 3.85 -16.58
N GLU A 139 2.58 5.12 -16.83
CA GLU A 139 3.58 6.20 -16.96
C GLU A 139 4.45 6.35 -15.69
N VAL A 140 3.84 6.14 -14.52
CA VAL A 140 4.56 6.12 -13.24
C VAL A 140 5.54 4.94 -13.16
N VAL A 141 5.10 3.74 -13.54
CA VAL A 141 5.96 2.54 -13.60
C VAL A 141 7.14 2.78 -14.52
N GLU A 142 6.92 3.31 -15.73
CA GLU A 142 7.98 3.59 -16.69
C GLU A 142 9.02 4.56 -16.11
N ARG A 143 8.55 5.64 -15.46
CA ARG A 143 9.43 6.63 -14.82
C ARG A 143 10.31 6.02 -13.72
N VAL A 144 9.77 5.10 -12.93
CA VAL A 144 10.46 4.51 -11.78
C VAL A 144 11.06 3.14 -12.06
N ALA A 145 10.96 2.61 -13.29
CA ALA A 145 11.32 1.23 -13.65
C ALA A 145 12.73 0.84 -13.21
N HIS A 146 13.69 1.75 -13.35
CA HIS A 146 15.09 1.55 -12.95
C HIS A 146 15.31 1.41 -11.43
N LYS A 147 14.28 1.65 -10.61
CA LYS A 147 14.29 1.54 -9.14
C LYS A 147 13.40 0.41 -8.62
N ILE A 148 12.62 -0.23 -9.49
CA ILE A 148 11.75 -1.35 -9.13
C ILE A 148 12.63 -2.58 -8.89
N ASN A 149 12.52 -3.18 -7.70
CA ASN A 149 13.25 -4.41 -7.39
C ASN A 149 12.51 -5.63 -7.96
N ALA A 150 13.18 -6.80 -7.97
CA ALA A 150 12.62 -8.02 -8.53
C ALA A 150 11.27 -8.45 -7.90
N GLN A 151 11.06 -8.16 -6.61
CA GLN A 151 9.79 -8.46 -5.93
C GLN A 151 8.66 -7.55 -6.43
N ASP A 152 8.95 -6.26 -6.63
CA ASP A 152 7.98 -5.31 -7.16
C ASP A 152 7.64 -5.61 -8.62
N VAL A 153 8.63 -6.06 -9.42
CA VAL A 153 8.40 -6.61 -10.77
C VAL A 153 7.51 -7.85 -10.69
N ALA A 154 7.80 -8.81 -9.82
CA ALA A 154 7.00 -10.03 -9.67
C ALA A 154 5.55 -9.73 -9.25
N ASN A 155 5.36 -8.80 -8.32
CA ASN A 155 4.03 -8.36 -7.90
C ASN A 155 3.28 -7.67 -9.05
N THR A 156 3.97 -6.82 -9.82
CA THR A 156 3.41 -6.12 -11.00
C THR A 156 3.04 -7.10 -12.12
N LEU A 157 3.88 -8.10 -12.40
CA LEU A 157 3.61 -9.13 -13.42
C LEU A 157 2.48 -10.07 -12.99
N ASN A 158 2.46 -10.48 -11.72
CA ASN A 158 1.34 -11.26 -11.17
C ASN A 158 0.02 -10.49 -11.24
N ALA A 159 0.07 -9.19 -10.95
CA ALA A 159 -1.05 -8.27 -11.10
C ALA A 159 -1.55 -8.20 -12.56
N LEU A 160 -0.65 -7.99 -13.52
CA LEU A 160 -0.99 -7.92 -14.94
C LEU A 160 -1.55 -9.24 -15.48
N GLY A 161 -0.92 -10.39 -15.16
CA GLY A 161 -1.41 -11.70 -15.59
C GLY A 161 -2.81 -12.03 -15.03
N LYS A 162 -3.10 -11.55 -13.81
CA LYS A 162 -4.43 -11.65 -13.19
C LYS A 162 -5.51 -10.83 -13.90
N VAL A 163 -5.16 -9.63 -14.37
CA VAL A 163 -6.07 -8.76 -15.15
C VAL A 163 -6.28 -9.33 -16.56
N ASP A 164 -5.22 -9.82 -17.21
CA ASP A 164 -5.30 -10.43 -18.55
C ASP A 164 -6.16 -11.71 -18.55
N ALA A 165 -5.98 -12.58 -17.55
CA ALA A 165 -6.84 -13.75 -17.36
C ALA A 165 -8.32 -13.38 -17.15
N ALA A 166 -8.59 -12.29 -16.42
CA ALA A 166 -9.96 -11.79 -16.23
C ALA A 166 -10.53 -11.22 -17.54
N ALA A 167 -9.73 -10.50 -18.33
CA ALA A 167 -10.13 -9.98 -19.64
C ALA A 167 -10.40 -11.09 -20.66
N GLY A 168 -9.57 -12.14 -20.68
CA GLY A 168 -9.77 -13.32 -21.51
C GLY A 168 -11.06 -14.09 -21.17
N ALA A 169 -11.40 -14.19 -19.88
CA ALA A 169 -12.66 -14.80 -19.43
C ALA A 169 -13.92 -13.97 -19.75
N MET A 170 -13.76 -12.68 -20.07
CA MET A 170 -14.85 -11.77 -20.45
C MET A 170 -14.98 -11.58 -21.97
N SER A 171 -14.11 -12.22 -22.77
CA SER A 171 -14.21 -12.19 -24.24
C SER A 171 -15.21 -13.28 -24.71
N PRO A 172 -16.18 -12.95 -25.59
CA PRO A 172 -17.28 -13.83 -25.98
C PRO A 172 -16.87 -15.03 -26.84
#